data_AF-A0A4P9WTI3-F1
#
_entry.id   AF-A0A4P9WTI3-F1
#
_cell.length_a   1.000
_cell.length_b   1.000
_cell.length_c   1.000
_cell.angle_alpha   90.00
_cell.angle_beta   90.00
_cell.angle_gamma   90.00
#
_symmetry.space_group_name_H-M   'P 1'
#
loop_
_entity.id
_entity.type
_entity.pdbx_description
1 polymer ?
#
loop_
_entity_poly.entity_id
_entity_poly.type
_entity_poly.pdbx_seq_one_letter_code
_entity_poly.pdbx_strand_id
1 'polypeptide(L)' 'YIITLKDSVTDAQIEAAAKQITEQGGTITERYTSALKGFAVEMPDNGLHSLQAHEHVEDIEPEGEV' A
#
# COMPACT_ATOMS: atom_id res chain seq x y z
N TYR A 1 -1.17 -2.86 8.24
CA TYR A 1 -1.93 -1.79 7.55
C TYR A 1 -2.38 -2.29 6.20
N ILE A 2 -3.58 -1.91 5.77
CA ILE A 2 -4.06 -2.15 4.40
C ILE A 2 -3.93 -0.85 3.63
N ILE A 3 -3.17 -0.90 2.53
CA ILE A 3 -3.00 0.21 1.58
C ILE A 3 -3.82 -0.12 0.35
N THR A 4 -4.84 0.69 0.09
CA THR A 4 -5.69 0.58 -1.10
C THR A 4 -5.21 1.55 -2.16
N LEU A 5 -5.08 1.06 -3.39
CA LEU A 5 -4.71 1.84 -4.56
C LEU A 5 -5.94 2.10 -5.42
N LYS A 6 -5.94 3.24 -6.12
CA LYS A 6 -7.00 3.61 -7.06
C LYS A 6 -7.16 2.56 -8.16
N ASP A 7 -8.39 2.33 -8.61
CA ASP A 7 -8.67 1.37 -9.70
C ASP A 7 -7.92 1.66 -11.01
N SER A 8 -7.61 2.94 -11.27
CA SER A 8 -6.93 3.40 -12.48
C SER A 8 -5.43 3.10 -12.52
N VAL A 9 -4.84 2.55 -11.45
CA VAL A 9 -3.40 2.23 -11.44
C VAL A 9 -3.07 1.08 -12.38
N THR A 10 -1.94 1.24 -13.07
CA THR A 10 -1.33 0.22 -13.92
C THR A 10 -0.46 -0.73 -13.10
N ASP A 11 -0.19 -1.92 -13.63
CA ASP A 11 0.67 -2.90 -12.98
C ASP A 11 2.06 -2.33 -12.64
N ALA A 12 2.62 -1.47 -13.51
CA ALA A 12 3.89 -0.81 -13.25
C ALA A 12 3.83 0.14 -12.05
N GLN A 13 2.69 0.81 -11.83
CA GLN A 13 2.48 1.69 -10.68
C GLN A 13 2.25 0.90 -9.38
N ILE A 14 1.61 -0.27 -9.48
CA ILE A 14 1.48 -1.21 -8.36
C ILE A 14 2.87 -1.66 -7.91
N GLU A 15 3.74 -2.08 -8.83
CA GLU A 15 5.11 -2.50 -8.50
C GLU A 15 5.97 -1.34 -7.95
N ALA A 16 5.79 -0.12 -8.47
CA ALA A 16 6.46 1.05 -7.93
C ALA A 16 6.05 1.35 -6.48
N ALA A 17 4.75 1.26 -6.17
CA ALA A 17 4.24 1.43 -4.81
C ALA A 17 4.78 0.32 -3.88
N ALA A 18 4.80 -0.93 -4.34
CA ALA A 18 5.38 -2.04 -3.59
C ALA A 18 6.86 -1.79 -3.24
N LYS A 19 7.64 -1.33 -4.22
CA LYS A 19 9.06 -0.98 -4.01
C LYS A 19 9.22 0.14 -2.99
N GLN A 20 8.41 1.19 -3.09
CA GLN A 20 8.43 2.32 -2.17
C GLN A 20 8.10 1.89 -0.72
N ILE A 21 7.13 0.99 -0.53
CA ILE A 21 6.81 0.41 0.79
C ILE A 21 8.04 -0.29 1.37
N THR A 22 8.72 -1.14 0.58
CA THR A 22 9.91 -1.86 1.05
C THR A 22 11.11 -0.95 1.33
N GLU A 23 11.29 0.12 0.55
CA GLU A 23 12.35 1.10 0.75
C GLU A 23 12.15 1.93 2.02
N GLN A 24 10.90 2.12 2.46
CA GLN A 24 10.55 2.77 3.71
C GLN A 24 10.60 1.83 4.93
N GLY A 25 11.14 0.62 4.75
CA GLY A 25 11.25 -0.38 5.83
C GLY A 25 9.95 -1.11 6.13
N GLY A 26 8.95 -1.02 5.24
CA GLY A 26 7.74 -1.83 5.31
C GLY A 26 7.94 -3.22 4.70
N THR A 27 7.18 -4.20 5.19
CA THR A 27 7.12 -5.55 4.63
C THR A 27 5.74 -5.78 4.06
N ILE A 28 5.65 -6.20 2.79
CA ILE A 28 4.38 -6.57 2.17
C ILE A 28 4.03 -8.00 2.59
N THR A 29 2.96 -8.16 3.34
CA THR A 29 2.45 -9.47 3.80
C THR A 29 1.50 -10.09 2.78
N GLU A 30 0.71 -9.26 2.09
CA GLU A 30 -0.23 -9.70 1.06
C GLU A 30 -0.34 -8.69 -0.08
N ARG A 31 -0.62 -9.18 -1.30
CA ARG A 31 -0.89 -8.36 -2.49
C ARG A 31 -2.30 -8.62 -3.01
N TYR A 32 -3.06 -7.56 -3.21
CA TYR A 32 -4.39 -7.58 -3.84
C TYR A 32 -4.27 -6.96 -5.24
N THR A 33 -4.67 -7.69 -6.30
CA THR A 33 -4.50 -7.26 -7.70
C THR A 33 -5.77 -7.37 -8.55
N SER A 34 -6.88 -7.83 -7.97
CA SER A 34 -8.12 -8.14 -8.69
C SER A 34 -9.24 -7.17 -8.32
N ALA A 35 -10.17 -7.59 -7.45
CA ALA A 35 -11.32 -6.80 -7.03
C ALA A 35 -10.93 -5.58 -6.16
N LEU A 36 -9.77 -5.66 -5.51
CA LEU A 36 -9.13 -4.60 -4.76
C LEU A 36 -7.67 -4.57 -5.22
N LYS A 37 -7.15 -3.39 -5.56
CA LYS A 37 -5.73 -3.20 -5.83
C LYS A 37 -5.07 -2.62 -4.59
N GLY A 38 -4.06 -3.28 -4.06
CA GLY A 38 -3.48 -2.85 -2.79
C GLY A 38 -2.53 -3.85 -2.15
N PHE A 39 -2.14 -3.53 -0.92
CA PHE A 39 -1.18 -4.29 -0.14
C PHE A 39 -1.59 -4.36 1.33
N ALA A 40 -1.48 -5.54 1.92
CA ALA A 40 -1.30 -5.62 3.37
C ALA A 40 0.19 -5.46 3.68
N VAL A 41 0.50 -4.59 4.64
CA VAL A 41 1.88 -4.23 4.99
C VAL A 41 2.08 -4.17 6.49
N GLU A 42 3.19 -4.72 6.94
CA GLU A 42 3.76 -4.47 8.27
C GLU A 42 4.78 -3.35 8.14
N MET A 43 4.48 -2.18 8.70
CA MET A 43 5.41 -1.06 8.68
C MET A 43 5.19 -0.13 9.88
N PRO A 44 6.21 0.59 10.33
CA PRO A 44 6.07 1.57 11.40
C PRO A 44 5.24 2.79 10.95
N ASP A 45 4.44 3.34 11.86
CA ASP A 45 3.49 4.44 11.61
C ASP A 45 4.13 5.67 10.95
N ASN A 46 5.42 5.91 11.21
CA ASN A 46 6.16 7.03 10.64
C ASN A 46 6.33 6.94 9.11
N GLY A 47 6.28 5.75 8.51
CA GLY A 47 6.37 5.57 7.06
C GLY A 47 5.04 5.79 6.32
N LEU A 48 3.91 5.86 7.02
CA LEU A 48 2.60 5.99 6.37
C LEU A 48 2.35 7.38 5.80
N HIS A 49 2.91 8.44 6.41
CA HIS A 49 2.70 9.82 5.97
C HIS A 49 3.13 10.05 4.52
N SER A 50 4.24 9.44 4.09
CA SER A 50 4.71 9.51 2.70
C SER A 50 3.82 8.74 1.73
N LEU A 51 3.18 7.67 2.18
CA LEU A 51 2.28 6.86 1.35
C LEU A 51 0.89 7.50 1.23
N GLN A 52 0.37 8.13 2.29
CA GLN A 52 -0.92 8.84 2.24
C GLN A 52 -0.94 9.97 1.20
N ALA A 53 0.19 10.64 0.99
CA ALA A 53 0.31 11.72 0.00
C ALA A 53 0.55 11.20 -1.43
N HIS A 54 0.72 9.89 -1.63
CA HIS A 54 1.05 9.32 -2.93
C HIS A 54 -0.16 9.34 -3.86
N GLU A 55 0.00 9.85 -5.09
CA GLU A 55 -1.10 10.11 -6.03
C GLU A 55 -1.96 8.87 -6.34
N HIS A 56 -1.39 7.68 -6.21
CA HIS A 56 -2.02 6.41 -6.54
C HIS A 56 -2.67 5.70 -5.34
N VAL A 57 -2.44 6.19 -4.13
CA VAL A 57 -3.09 5.69 -2.93
C VAL A 57 -4.51 6.27 -2.87
N GLU A 58 -5.46 5.40 -2.60
CA GLU A 58 -6.87 5.75 -2.38
C GLU A 58 -7.15 5.83 -0.88
N ASP A 59 -6.70 4.83 -0.11
CA ASP A 59 -6.89 4.79 1.33
C ASP A 59 -5.79 4.02 2.05
N ILE A 60 -5.61 4.32 3.34
CA ILE A 60 -4.72 3.58 4.25
C ILE A 60 -5.44 3.38 5.57
N GLU A 61 -5.68 2.13 5.92
CA GLU A 61 -6.33 1.74 7.16
C GLU A 61 -5.46 0.81 8.01
N PRO A 62 -5.55 0.87 9.35
CA PRO A 62 -4.99 -0.16 10.21
C PRO A 62 -5.53 -1.52 9.79
N GLU A 63 -4.67 -2.53 9.81
CA GLU A 63 -5.13 -3.91 9.58
C GLU A 63 -5.98 -4.30 10.79
N GLY A 64 -7.26 -4.56 10.55
CA GLY A 64 -8.22 -4.81 11.63
C GLY A 64 -7.91 -6.12 12.36
N GLU A 65 -7.60 -6.03 13.65
CA GLU A 65 -7.89 -7.14 14.57
C GLU A 65 -9.42 -7.25 14.68
N VAL A 66 -9.98 -8.39 14.28
CA VAL A 66 -11.38 -8.76 14.57
C VAL A 66 -11.57 -9.16 16.02
#